data_AF-T1C5L3-F1
#
_entry.id   AF-T1C5L3-F1
#
_cell.length_a   1.000
_cell.length_b   1.000
_cell.length_c   1.000
_cell.angle_alpha   90.00
_cell.angle_beta   90.00
_cell.angle_gamma   90.00
#
_symmetry.space_group_name_H-M   'P 1'
#
loop_
_entity.id
_entity.type
_entity.pdbx_description
1 polymer ?
#
loop_
_entity_poly.entity_id
_entity_poly.type
_entity_poly.pdbx_seq_one_letter_code
_entity_poly.pdbx_strand_id
1 'polypeptide(L)'
;RGEWILKRNALQDLRNGALRWENLRDDHFELDLRQTQVDMKIGLDIASLAHKRLVDQIVLVTGDADFVPAAKLARREGIDVILDPMWQGISPNLQEHIDGLQSVCPRPGSAPPPRNHSELPVSDA
;
A
#
# COMPACT_ATOMS: atom_id res chain seq x y z
N ARG A 1 -7.04 -15.83 -9.91
CA ARG A 1 -6.15 -16.85 -10.52
C ARG A 1 -5.11 -16.05 -11.29
N GLY A 2 -3.82 -16.24 -11.01
CA GLY A 2 -2.78 -15.56 -11.80
C GLY A 2 -2.76 -16.18 -13.19
N GLU A 3 -3.01 -15.37 -14.22
CA GLU A 3 -2.89 -15.80 -15.61
C GLU A 3 -1.45 -15.55 -16.07
N TRP A 4 -0.92 -16.41 -16.92
CA TRP A 4 0.40 -16.17 -17.51
C TRP A 4 0.23 -15.27 -18.73
N ILE A 5 0.86 -14.11 -18.71
CA ILE A 5 0.83 -13.15 -19.81
C ILE A 5 2.20 -13.09 -20.48
N LEU A 6 2.19 -12.83 -21.79
CA LEU A 6 3.41 -12.64 -22.54
C LEU A 6 4.05 -11.30 -22.19
N LYS A 7 5.35 -11.31 -21.87
CA LYS A 7 6.09 -10.08 -21.58
C LYS A 7 6.10 -9.16 -22.80
N ARG A 8 6.13 -7.85 -22.54
CA ARG A 8 6.07 -6.82 -23.59
C ARG A 8 7.22 -6.91 -24.60
N ASN A 9 8.42 -7.25 -24.13
CA ASN A 9 9.60 -7.46 -24.97
C ASN A 9 9.43 -8.68 -25.88
N ALA A 10 8.97 -9.82 -25.35
CA ALA A 10 8.71 -11.03 -26.12
C ALA A 10 7.63 -10.81 -27.19
N LEU A 11 6.59 -10.04 -26.87
CA LEU A 11 5.57 -9.64 -27.85
C LEU A 11 6.14 -8.76 -28.96
N GLN A 12 7.06 -7.85 -28.61
CA GLN A 12 7.72 -6.98 -29.56
C GLN A 12 8.65 -7.78 -30.49
N ASP A 13 9.36 -8.77 -29.95
CA ASP A 13 10.24 -9.65 -30.73
C ASP A 13 9.44 -10.58 -31.67
N LEU A 14 8.28 -11.06 -31.24
CA LEU A 14 7.34 -11.79 -32.12
C LEU A 14 6.84 -10.89 -33.26
N ARG A 15 6.47 -9.64 -32.95
CA ARG A 15 5.98 -8.68 -33.96
C ARG A 15 7.06 -8.30 -34.98
N ASN A 16 8.31 -8.24 -34.53
CA ASN A 16 9.45 -7.92 -35.39
C ASN A 16 10.01 -9.15 -36.13
N GLY A 17 9.45 -10.34 -35.89
CA GLY A 17 9.91 -11.61 -36.48
C GLY A 17 11.26 -12.12 -35.94
N ALA A 18 11.80 -11.47 -34.91
CA ALA A 18 13.02 -11.88 -34.21
C ALA A 18 12.78 -13.12 -33.34
N LEU A 19 11.55 -13.29 -32.85
CA LEU A 19 11.09 -14.47 -32.14
C LEU A 19 9.97 -15.14 -32.94
N ARG A 20 9.91 -16.48 -32.89
CA ARG A 20 8.85 -17.27 -33.51
C ARG A 20 8.01 -17.93 -32.42
N TRP A 21 6.73 -18.13 -32.69
CA TRP A 21 5.79 -18.80 -31.78
C TRP A 21 6.29 -20.17 -31.30
N GLU A 22 6.98 -20.88 -32.20
CA GLU A 22 7.58 -22.20 -31.97
C GLU A 22 8.70 -22.19 -30.90
N ASN A 23 9.33 -21.03 -30.70
CA ASN A 23 10.50 -20.85 -29.85
C ASN A 23 10.16 -20.16 -28.52
N LEU A 24 8.88 -20.00 -28.21
CA LEU A 24 8.43 -19.46 -26.93
C LEU A 24 8.85 -20.41 -25.79
N ARG A 25 9.35 -19.80 -24.72
CA ARG A 25 9.83 -20.48 -23.51
C ARG A 25 9.25 -19.75 -22.30
N ASP A 26 9.28 -20.40 -21.14
CA ASP A 26 8.70 -19.89 -19.88
C ASP A 26 9.25 -18.51 -19.47
N ASP A 27 10.49 -18.20 -19.84
CA ASP A 27 11.14 -16.90 -19.63
C ASP A 27 10.46 -15.72 -20.36
N HIS A 28 9.68 -15.99 -21.41
CA HIS A 28 8.91 -15.00 -22.17
C HIS A 28 7.55 -14.68 -21.53
N PHE A 29 7.16 -15.43 -20.51
CA PHE A 29 5.92 -15.21 -19.77
C PHE A 29 6.20 -14.60 -18.40
N GLU A 30 5.25 -13.82 -17.92
CA GLU A 30 5.21 -13.32 -16.56
C GLU A 30 3.83 -13.61 -15.96
N LEU A 31 3.81 -13.81 -14.65
CA LEU A 31 2.56 -14.02 -13.95
C LEU A 31 1.84 -12.67 -13.83
N ASP A 32 0.64 -12.59 -14.37
CA ASP A 32 -0.24 -11.43 -14.26
C ASP A 32 -0.82 -11.37 -12.84
N LEU A 33 -0.01 -10.86 -11.93
CA LEU A 33 -0.39 -10.55 -10.57
C LEU A 33 -1.02 -9.16 -10.53
N ARG A 34 -2.12 -8.97 -11.26
CA ARG A 34 -2.95 -7.78 -11.16
C ARG A 34 -3.62 -7.74 -9.78
N GLN A 35 -2.99 -7.07 -8.81
CA GLN A 35 -3.57 -6.76 -7.50
C GLN A 35 -4.49 -5.51 -7.53
N THR A 36 -5.13 -5.23 -8.67
CA THR A 36 -5.82 -3.97 -9.01
C THR A 36 -7.09 -3.64 -8.21
N GLN A 37 -7.45 -4.41 -7.18
CA GLN A 37 -8.68 -4.17 -6.40
C GLN A 37 -8.44 -3.93 -4.92
N VAL A 38 -7.20 -4.01 -4.44
CA VAL A 38 -6.92 -3.83 -3.02
C VAL A 38 -7.22 -2.39 -2.60
N ASP A 39 -6.85 -1.41 -3.41
CA ASP A 39 -7.00 0.01 -3.07
C ASP A 39 -8.48 0.43 -2.99
N MET A 40 -9.30 -0.10 -3.91
CA MET A 40 -10.74 0.10 -3.88
C MET A 40 -11.40 -0.56 -2.66
N LYS A 41 -10.97 -1.77 -2.28
CA LYS A 41 -11.51 -2.45 -1.09
C LYS A 41 -11.17 -1.70 0.18
N ILE A 42 -9.91 -1.28 0.33
CA ILE A 42 -9.47 -0.46 1.47
C ILE A 42 -10.23 0.88 1.49
N GLY A 43 -10.39 1.53 0.35
CA GLY A 43 -11.17 2.76 0.24
C GLY A 43 -12.63 2.59 0.68
N LEU A 44 -13.27 1.47 0.30
CA LEU A 44 -14.63 1.13 0.71
C LEU A 44 -14.71 0.83 2.22
N ASP A 45 -13.72 0.14 2.77
CA ASP A 45 -13.65 -0.15 4.20
C ASP A 45 -13.55 1.15 5.00
N ILE A 46 -12.64 2.06 4.64
CA ILE A 46 -12.51 3.40 5.24
C ILE A 46 -13.83 4.15 5.18
N ALA A 47 -14.48 4.20 4.02
CA ALA A 47 -15.76 4.87 3.85
C ALA A 47 -16.85 4.26 4.74
N SER A 48 -16.90 2.93 4.82
CA SER A 48 -17.90 2.22 5.62
C SER A 48 -17.72 2.41 7.13
N LEU A 49 -16.47 2.38 7.61
CA LEU A 49 -16.10 2.64 8.99
C LEU A 49 -16.42 4.08 9.36
N ALA A 50 -16.12 5.00 8.43
CA ALA A 50 -16.32 6.42 8.65
C ALA A 50 -17.78 6.82 8.74
N HIS A 51 -18.58 6.38 7.77
CA HIS A 51 -19.98 6.77 7.69
C HIS A 51 -20.83 6.15 8.82
N LYS A 52 -20.44 4.96 9.29
CA LYS A 52 -21.07 4.32 10.45
C LYS A 52 -20.51 4.81 11.80
N ARG A 53 -19.48 5.68 11.78
CA ARG A 53 -18.77 6.19 12.97
C ARG A 53 -18.36 5.07 13.94
N LEU A 54 -17.80 4.00 13.38
CA LEU A 54 -17.38 2.83 14.17
C LEU A 54 -15.99 2.99 14.77
N VAL A 55 -15.24 4.00 14.33
CA VAL A 55 -13.88 4.29 14.74
C VAL A 55 -13.71 5.80 14.88
N ASP A 56 -12.85 6.23 15.80
CA ASP A 56 -12.48 7.65 15.98
C ASP A 56 -11.19 8.01 15.22
N GLN A 57 -10.38 7.01 14.88
CA GLN A 57 -9.10 7.18 14.20
C GLN A 57 -8.81 6.03 13.23
N ILE A 58 -8.21 6.36 12.08
CA ILE A 58 -7.74 5.41 11.06
C ILE A 58 -6.25 5.65 10.84
N VAL A 59 -5.43 4.59 10.98
CA VAL A 59 -4.01 4.61 10.66
C VAL A 59 -3.80 3.87 9.34
N LEU A 60 -3.42 4.60 8.30
CA LEU A 60 -3.11 4.08 6.97
C LEU A 60 -1.61 3.81 6.86
N VAL A 61 -1.24 2.54 6.76
CA VAL A 61 0.14 2.14 6.51
C VAL A 61 0.30 1.91 5.01
N THR A 62 0.68 2.95 4.27
CA THR A 62 0.77 2.91 2.81
C THR A 62 1.67 4.01 2.25
N GLY A 63 2.40 3.68 1.18
CA GLY A 63 3.13 4.66 0.37
C GLY A 63 2.33 5.17 -0.83
N ASP A 64 1.10 4.68 -1.04
CA ASP A 64 0.28 5.01 -2.20
C ASP A 64 -0.57 6.27 -1.96
N ALA A 65 -0.60 7.15 -2.95
CA ALA A 65 -1.39 8.37 -2.93
C ALA A 65 -2.85 8.16 -3.36
N ASP A 66 -3.21 6.98 -3.86
CA ASP A 66 -4.58 6.68 -4.32
C ASP A 66 -5.62 6.67 -3.18
N PHE A 67 -5.18 6.69 -1.92
CA PHE A 67 -6.04 6.74 -0.73
C PHE A 67 -6.46 8.16 -0.30
N VAL A 68 -5.96 9.23 -0.94
CA VAL A 68 -6.36 10.62 -0.63
C VAL A 68 -7.88 10.82 -0.58
N PRO A 69 -8.68 10.32 -1.54
CA PRO A 69 -10.13 10.55 -1.53
C PRO A 69 -10.82 9.91 -0.32
N ALA A 70 -10.38 8.70 0.07
CA ALA A 70 -10.92 7.98 1.22
C ALA A 70 -10.54 8.67 2.53
N ALA A 71 -9.28 9.13 2.66
CA ALA A 71 -8.82 9.91 3.82
C ALA A 71 -9.62 11.22 3.97
N LYS A 72 -9.83 11.95 2.87
CA LYS A 72 -10.67 13.16 2.87
C LYS A 72 -12.10 12.91 3.35
N LEU A 73 -12.69 11.79 2.93
CA LEU A 73 -14.02 11.40 3.37
C LEU A 73 -14.06 11.16 4.88
N ALA A 74 -13.12 10.36 5.41
CA ALA A 74 -13.04 10.07 6.84
C ALA A 74 -12.85 11.34 7.68
N ARG A 75 -11.95 12.25 7.26
CA ARG A 75 -11.75 13.55 7.92
C ARG A 75 -13.03 14.40 7.96
N ARG A 76 -13.81 14.41 6.89
CA ARG A 76 -15.10 15.13 6.84
C ARG A 76 -16.15 14.58 7.79
N GLU A 77 -16.08 13.28 8.07
CA GLU A 77 -16.95 12.62 9.06
C GLU A 77 -16.44 12.81 10.51
N GLY A 78 -15.33 13.51 10.70
CA GLY A 78 -14.75 13.82 12.01
C GLY A 78 -13.83 12.73 12.55
N ILE A 79 -13.26 11.90 11.67
CA ILE A 79 -12.35 10.82 12.04
C ILE A 79 -10.92 11.24 11.71
N ASP A 80 -10.02 11.03 12.66
CA ASP A 80 -8.61 11.36 12.50
C ASP A 80 -7.93 10.36 11.57
N VAL A 81 -7.21 10.83 10.54
CA VAL A 81 -6.49 9.96 9.61
C VAL A 81 -4.98 10.19 9.71
N ILE A 82 -4.27 9.17 10.19
CA ILE A 82 -2.80 9.14 10.28
C ILE A 82 -2.24 8.32 9.12
N LEU A 83 -1.17 8.78 8.49
CA LEU A 83 -0.44 8.04 7.47
C LEU A 83 0.93 7.60 7.99
N ASP A 84 1.27 6.33 7.78
CA ASP A 84 2.63 5.79 7.89
C ASP A 84 3.11 5.32 6.50
N PRO A 85 4.04 6.03 5.85
CA PRO A 85 4.57 5.66 4.54
C PRO A 85 5.63 4.57 4.58
N MET A 86 5.93 4.00 5.75
CA MET A 86 7.01 3.03 5.93
C MET A 86 8.34 3.50 5.32
N TRP A 87 8.73 4.74 5.61
CA TRP A 87 9.98 5.36 5.12
C TRP A 87 10.04 5.63 3.61
N GLN A 88 8.93 5.45 2.88
CA GLN A 88 8.85 5.85 1.48
C GLN A 88 8.68 7.36 1.33
N GLY A 89 9.18 7.90 0.21
CA GLY A 89 8.99 9.29 -0.14
C GLY A 89 7.52 9.54 -0.48
N ILE A 90 6.87 10.42 0.26
CA ILE A 90 5.47 10.77 0.02
C ILE A 90 5.39 11.96 -0.94
N SER A 91 4.45 11.91 -1.89
CA SER A 91 4.09 13.05 -2.73
C SER A 91 3.59 14.22 -1.88
N PRO A 92 4.02 15.47 -2.14
CA PRO A 92 3.55 16.66 -1.40
C PRO A 92 2.03 16.78 -1.34
N ASN A 93 1.32 16.32 -2.39
CA ASN A 93 -0.13 16.35 -2.47
C ASN A 93 -0.80 15.42 -1.43
N LEU A 94 -0.16 14.33 -1.00
CA LEU A 94 -0.70 13.44 0.03
C LEU A 94 -0.56 14.07 1.43
N GLN A 95 0.53 14.82 1.67
CA GLN A 95 0.82 15.47 2.96
C GLN A 95 -0.21 16.56 3.32
N GLU A 96 -0.74 17.28 2.34
CA GLU A 96 -1.74 18.33 2.59
C GLU A 96 -3.10 17.78 3.06
N HIS A 97 -3.34 16.48 2.87
CA HIS A 97 -4.66 15.88 3.05
C HIS A 97 -4.76 14.91 4.23
N ILE A 98 -3.67 14.67 4.95
CA ILE A 98 -3.60 13.82 6.15
C ILE A 98 -3.51 14.68 7.43
N ASP A 99 -4.00 14.18 8.57
CA ASP A 99 -3.92 14.89 9.85
C ASP A 99 -2.54 14.72 10.53
N GLY A 100 -1.90 13.58 10.29
CA GLY A 100 -0.59 13.27 10.87
C GLY A 100 0.21 12.33 9.98
N LEU A 101 1.52 12.55 9.94
CA LEU A 101 2.49 11.67 9.32
C LEU A 101 3.36 11.05 10.41
N GLN A 102 3.24 9.76 10.64
CA GLN A 102 3.98 9.09 11.70
C GLN A 102 4.45 7.71 11.26
N SER A 103 5.76 7.50 11.22
CA SER A 103 6.35 6.18 11.05
C SER A 103 6.77 5.60 12.39
N VAL A 104 6.13 4.50 12.80
CA VAL A 104 6.40 3.83 14.08
C VAL A 104 7.36 2.65 13.95
N CYS A 105 7.45 2.07 12.74
CA CYS A 105 8.36 0.95 12.47
C CYS A 105 9.81 1.45 12.33
N PRO A 106 10.82 0.83 12.96
CA PRO A 106 12.22 1.18 12.76
C PRO A 106 12.60 1.14 11.28
N ARG A 107 13.42 2.10 10.82
CA ARG A 107 13.85 2.15 9.43
C ARG A 107 14.58 0.85 9.05
N PRO A 108 14.18 0.14 7.98
CA PRO A 108 14.90 -1.04 7.52
C PRO A 108 16.38 -0.69 7.30
N GLY A 109 17.29 -1.33 8.05
CA GLY A 109 18.73 -1.06 8.00
C GLY A 109 19.25 -0.05 9.04
N SER A 110 18.38 0.55 9.86
CA SER A 110 18.79 1.33 11.05
C SER A 110 18.90 0.43 12.28
N ALA A 111 19.84 0.74 13.18
CA ALA A 111 19.92 0.05 14.47
C ALA A 111 18.59 0.19 15.23
N PRO A 112 18.09 -0.88 15.89
CA PRO A 112 16.86 -0.77 16.66
C PRO A 112 17.03 0.32 17.72
N PRO A 113 15.98 1.13 17.97
CA PRO A 113 16.04 2.12 19.03
C PRO A 113 16.37 1.44 20.37
N PRO A 114 17.14 2.07 21.27
CA PRO A 114 17.46 1.49 22.56
C PRO A 114 16.16 1.14 23.28
N ARG A 115 15.99 -0.13 23.64
CA ARG A 115 14.85 -0.58 24.44
C ARG A 115 14.98 0.01 25.83
N ASN A 116 14.20 1.05 26.15
CA ASN A 116 14.05 1.49 27.53
C ASN A 116 13.26 0.40 28.28
N HIS A 117 13.91 -0.28 29.22
CA HIS A 117 13.33 -1.35 30.04
C HIS A 117 12.27 -0.88 31.06
N SER A 118 11.70 0.31 30.91
CA SER A 118 10.77 0.91 31.86
C SER A 118 9.28 0.71 31.54
N GLU A 119 8.93 0.07 30.42
CA GLU A 119 7.54 -0.23 30.05
C GLU A 119 7.38 -1.74 29.79
N LEU A 120 7.47 -2.53 30.87
CA LEU A 120 6.85 -3.85 30.87
C LEU A 120 5.40 -3.67 31.36
N PRO A 121 4.40 -4.32 30.73
CA PRO A 121 3.05 -4.33 31.27
C PRO A 121 3.09 -5.02 32.63
N VAL A 122 2.47 -4.39 33.62
CA VAL A 122 2.20 -4.99 34.92
C VAL A 122 1.48 -6.31 34.64
N SER A 123 2.09 -7.41 35.09
CA SER A 123 1.47 -8.73 35.07
C SER A 123 0.30 -8.72 36.03
N ASP A 124 -0.92 -8.61 35.53
CA ASP A 124 -2.12 -8.89 36.32
C ASP A 124 -2.11 -10.38 36.70
N ALA A 125 -2.03 -10.62 38.00
CA ALA A 125 -2.25 -11.91 38.66
C ALA A 125 -3.68 -11.98 39.19
#